data_AF-A0A948TJM6-F1
#
_entry.id   AF-A0A948TJM6-F1
#
_cell.length_a   1.000
_cell.length_b   1.000
_cell.length_c   1.000
_cell.angle_alpha   90.00
_cell.angle_beta   90.00
_cell.angle_gamma   90.00
#
_symmetry.space_group_name_H-M   'P 1'
#
loop_
_entity.id
_entity.type
_entity.pdbx_description
1 polymer ?
#
loop_
_entity_poly.entity_id
_entity_poly.type
_entity_poly.pdbx_seq_one_letter_code
_entity_poly.pdbx_strand_id
1 'polypeptide(L)'
;MTKRHFKTLNSDQIKDALALIAQQFDELDPQITAASDKVNEVQEQLNDLAASTRPQQSDLLFQQAQHQLKLQQLLNRQKELDARITIYQNKIDDNEEKMVTDASNEVLKQHFAYEISMAQNMRDDLQKTLTQINEQVAQQKQQVQAVSDELAQLRQAGLAREQQQAQIKVELEHRIEQQQALVNLKSRLSKRQTYLKEQLHRLQNDEIVHFDFEKKHHDNKK
;
A
#
# COMPACT_ATOMS: atom_id res chain seq x y z
N MET A 1 -31.76 -5.81 51.61
CA MET A 1 -31.45 -4.53 50.95
C MET A 1 -30.27 -3.87 51.65
N THR A 2 -29.09 -3.91 51.03
CA THR A 2 -27.85 -3.41 51.64
C THR A 2 -27.78 -1.89 51.49
N LYS A 3 -28.03 -1.15 52.57
CA LYS A 3 -27.87 0.32 52.60
C LYS A 3 -26.38 0.63 52.42
N ARG A 4 -25.99 1.09 51.22
CA ARG A 4 -24.67 1.69 50.98
C ARG A 4 -24.54 2.90 51.91
N HIS A 5 -23.72 2.77 52.95
CA HIS A 5 -23.35 3.88 53.81
C HIS A 5 -22.42 4.78 52.99
N PHE A 6 -22.95 5.83 52.39
CA PHE A 6 -22.12 6.90 51.87
C PHE A 6 -21.56 7.64 53.08
N LYS A 7 -20.24 7.56 53.29
CA LYS A 7 -19.53 8.48 54.19
C LYS A 7 -19.88 9.90 53.76
N THR A 8 -20.57 10.66 54.60
CA THR A 8 -20.78 12.10 54.42
C THR A 8 -19.42 12.77 54.60
N LEU A 9 -18.91 13.38 53.52
CA LEU A 9 -17.71 14.21 53.58
C LEU A 9 -18.07 15.53 54.26
N ASN A 10 -17.17 16.07 55.08
CA ASN A 10 -17.33 17.41 55.65
C ASN A 10 -16.88 18.50 54.65
N SER A 11 -17.18 19.77 54.98
CA SER A 11 -16.90 20.94 54.12
C SER A 11 -15.44 21.01 53.66
N ASP A 12 -14.48 20.75 54.56
CA ASP A 12 -13.06 20.85 54.24
C ASP A 12 -12.58 19.67 53.37
N GLN A 13 -13.06 18.45 53.63
CA GLN A 13 -12.80 17.29 52.76
C GLN A 13 -13.34 17.49 51.33
N ILE A 14 -14.45 18.21 51.16
CA ILE A 14 -15.00 18.54 49.84
C ILE A 14 -14.14 19.59 49.15
N LYS A 15 -13.67 20.62 49.87
CA LYS A 15 -12.75 21.63 49.32
C LYS A 15 -11.43 21.00 48.87
N ASP A 16 -10.85 20.11 49.68
CA ASP A 16 -9.62 19.38 49.33
C ASP A 16 -9.84 18.51 48.08
N ALA A 17 -10.97 17.80 48.00
CA ALA A 17 -11.32 17.01 46.81
C ALA A 17 -11.53 17.88 45.56
N LEU A 18 -12.10 19.07 45.70
CA LEU A 18 -12.27 20.02 44.60
C LEU A 18 -10.92 20.60 44.13
N ALA A 19 -9.99 20.86 45.06
CA ALA A 19 -8.63 21.31 44.74
C ALA A 19 -7.84 20.22 43.99
N LEU A 20 -7.92 18.97 44.44
CA LEU A 20 -7.32 17.81 43.75
C LEU A 20 -7.89 17.63 42.33
N ILE A 21 -9.20 17.80 42.15
CA ILE A 21 -9.81 17.73 40.81
C ILE A 21 -9.34 18.89 39.93
N ALA A 22 -9.18 20.11 40.48
CA ALA A 22 -8.65 21.24 39.72
C ALA A 22 -7.22 20.97 39.23
N GLN A 23 -6.34 20.45 40.10
CA GLN A 23 -5.00 20.03 39.71
C GLN A 23 -5.02 18.96 38.62
N GLN A 24 -5.91 17.96 38.72
CA GLN A 24 -6.08 16.94 37.68
C GLN A 24 -6.54 17.51 36.34
N PHE A 25 -7.34 18.59 36.32
CA PHE A 25 -7.69 19.27 35.08
C PHE A 25 -6.49 19.97 34.44
N ASP A 26 -5.71 20.69 35.24
CA ASP A 26 -4.50 21.39 34.77
C ASP A 26 -3.48 20.40 34.17
N GLU A 27 -3.43 19.17 34.67
CA GLU A 27 -2.58 18.10 34.13
C GLU A 27 -3.18 17.41 32.89
N LEU A 28 -4.50 17.31 32.77
CA LEU A 28 -5.17 16.60 31.67
C LEU A 28 -5.27 17.41 30.38
N ASP A 29 -5.43 18.72 30.48
CA ASP A 29 -5.56 19.61 29.31
C ASP A 29 -4.36 19.55 28.36
N PRO A 30 -3.10 19.68 28.83
CA PRO A 30 -1.95 19.52 27.95
C PRO A 30 -1.81 18.09 27.40
N GLN A 31 -2.25 17.07 28.15
CA GLN A 31 -2.22 15.67 27.68
C GLN A 31 -3.23 15.43 26.55
N ILE A 32 -4.43 16.00 26.65
CA ILE A 32 -5.45 15.91 25.59
C ILE A 32 -4.98 16.65 24.33
N THR A 33 -4.40 17.84 24.47
CA THR A 33 -3.82 18.57 23.34
C THR A 33 -2.72 17.76 22.68
N ALA A 34 -1.74 17.27 23.45
CA ALA A 34 -0.65 16.46 22.91
C ALA A 34 -1.12 15.14 22.27
N ALA A 35 -2.19 14.52 22.78
CA ALA A 35 -2.79 13.35 22.16
C ALA A 35 -3.50 13.70 20.84
N SER A 36 -4.16 14.86 20.78
CA SER A 36 -4.81 15.37 19.57
C SER A 36 -3.78 15.68 18.47
N ASP A 37 -2.67 16.32 18.83
CA ASP A 37 -1.59 16.63 17.90
C ASP A 37 -1.00 15.35 17.29
N LYS A 38 -0.78 14.32 18.11
CA LYS A 38 -0.31 13.00 17.64
C LYS A 38 -1.30 12.30 16.71
N VAL A 39 -2.61 12.40 16.99
CA VAL A 39 -3.64 11.86 16.08
C VAL A 39 -3.55 12.56 14.72
N ASN A 40 -3.42 13.89 14.71
CA ASN A 40 -3.32 14.67 13.48
C ASN A 40 -2.04 14.33 12.70
N GLU A 41 -0.90 14.20 13.39
CA GLU A 41 0.39 13.83 12.79
C GLU A 41 0.32 12.46 12.10
N VAL A 42 -0.20 11.44 12.79
CA VAL A 42 -0.34 10.08 12.22
C VAL A 42 -1.35 10.07 11.06
N GLN A 43 -2.42 10.88 11.14
CA GLN A 43 -3.39 11.02 10.06
C GLN A 43 -2.77 11.71 8.82
N GLU A 44 -1.90 12.70 9.00
CA GLU A 44 -1.17 13.36 7.92
C GLU A 44 -0.21 12.38 7.22
N GLN A 45 0.56 11.60 8.00
CA GLN A 45 1.41 10.54 7.47
C GLN A 45 0.63 9.51 6.61
N LEU A 46 -0.58 9.15 7.04
CA LEU A 46 -1.44 8.24 6.27
C LEU A 46 -1.91 8.87 4.95
N ASN A 47 -2.26 10.15 4.97
CA ASN A 47 -2.70 10.89 3.79
C ASN A 47 -1.57 11.09 2.76
N ASP A 48 -0.36 11.42 3.23
CA ASP A 48 0.83 11.56 2.39
C ASP A 48 1.19 10.24 1.70
N LEU A 49 1.10 9.13 2.43
CA LEU A 49 1.33 7.81 1.89
C LEU A 49 0.31 7.46 0.80
N ALA A 50 -0.95 7.88 0.96
CA ALA A 50 -2.03 7.65 0.00
C ALA A 50 -1.92 8.49 -1.28
N ALA A 51 -1.46 9.75 -1.19
CA ALA A 51 -1.34 10.67 -2.33
C ALA A 51 -0.25 10.24 -3.34
N SER A 52 0.67 9.36 -2.95
CA SER A 52 1.85 8.96 -3.74
C SER A 52 1.61 7.94 -4.87
N THR A 53 0.37 7.64 -5.30
CA THR A 53 0.13 6.40 -6.08
C THR A 53 -1.03 6.42 -7.09
N ARG A 54 -0.72 6.08 -8.37
CA ARG A 54 -1.32 4.95 -9.13
C ARG A 54 -1.04 4.80 -10.65
N PRO A 55 -0.47 5.73 -11.46
CA PRO A 55 -0.47 5.52 -12.92
C PRO A 55 0.50 4.46 -13.49
N GLN A 56 1.55 4.04 -12.77
CA GLN A 56 2.69 3.34 -13.39
C GLN A 56 2.46 1.86 -13.73
N GLN A 57 1.58 1.15 -13.00
CA GLN A 57 1.46 -0.31 -13.15
C GLN A 57 0.66 -0.73 -14.39
N SER A 58 -0.41 -0.01 -14.73
CA SER A 58 -1.22 -0.30 -15.93
C SER A 58 -0.42 -0.13 -17.21
N ASP A 59 0.39 0.93 -17.28
CA ASP A 59 1.19 1.26 -18.45
C ASP A 59 2.28 0.21 -18.68
N LEU A 60 2.93 -0.24 -17.61
CA LEU A 60 3.93 -1.32 -17.68
C LEU A 60 3.31 -2.68 -18.06
N LEU A 61 2.10 -3.00 -17.58
CA LEU A 61 1.38 -4.20 -18.01
C LEU A 61 1.05 -4.15 -19.49
N PHE A 62 0.61 -2.99 -20.00
CA PHE A 62 0.37 -2.79 -21.41
C PHE A 62 1.66 -2.94 -22.24
N GLN A 63 2.76 -2.30 -21.80
CA GLN A 63 4.07 -2.45 -22.44
C GLN A 63 4.54 -3.91 -22.46
N GLN A 64 4.38 -4.64 -21.36
CA GLN A 64 4.72 -6.06 -21.28
C GLN A 64 3.94 -6.88 -22.34
N ALA A 65 2.63 -6.64 -22.46
CA ALA A 65 1.79 -7.32 -23.45
C ALA A 65 2.24 -7.01 -24.90
N GLN A 66 2.58 -5.75 -25.20
CA GLN A 66 3.11 -5.35 -26.51
C GLN A 66 4.44 -6.05 -26.83
N HIS A 67 5.37 -6.09 -25.87
CA HIS A 67 6.65 -6.76 -26.04
C HIS A 67 6.50 -8.28 -26.21
N GLN A 68 5.58 -8.91 -25.48
CA GLN A 68 5.26 -10.33 -25.65
C GLN A 68 4.66 -10.64 -27.02
N LEU A 69 3.74 -9.80 -27.50
CA LEU A 69 3.16 -9.95 -28.84
C LEU A 69 4.24 -9.86 -29.92
N LYS A 70 5.12 -8.85 -29.83
CA LYS A 70 6.23 -8.70 -30.78
C LYS A 70 7.21 -9.87 -30.72
N LEU A 71 7.52 -10.38 -29.53
CA LEU A 71 8.35 -11.57 -29.37
C LEU A 71 7.71 -12.78 -30.06
N GLN A 72 6.40 -12.97 -29.91
CA GLN A 72 5.67 -14.05 -30.56
C GLN A 72 5.72 -13.94 -32.08
N GLN A 73 5.55 -12.73 -32.63
CA GLN A 73 5.68 -12.48 -34.07
C GLN A 73 7.07 -12.82 -34.60
N LEU A 74 8.14 -12.42 -33.87
CA LEU A 74 9.52 -12.73 -34.25
C LEU A 74 9.80 -14.24 -34.19
N LEU A 75 9.32 -14.95 -33.16
CA LEU A 75 9.46 -16.41 -33.06
C LEU A 75 8.71 -17.15 -34.17
N ASN A 76 7.54 -16.66 -34.58
CA ASN A 76 6.82 -17.23 -35.72
C ASN A 76 7.59 -16.99 -37.02
N ARG A 77 8.16 -15.79 -37.20
CA ARG A 77 8.98 -15.47 -38.36
C ARG A 77 10.25 -16.31 -38.44
N GLN A 78 10.90 -16.56 -37.30
CA GLN A 78 12.05 -17.46 -37.18
C GLN A 78 11.70 -18.86 -37.72
N LYS A 79 10.60 -19.45 -37.22
CA LYS A 79 10.12 -20.77 -37.67
C LYS A 79 9.83 -20.82 -39.17
N GLU A 80 9.24 -19.77 -39.73
CA GLU A 80 8.96 -19.69 -41.16
C GLU A 80 10.24 -19.63 -41.99
N LEU A 81 11.24 -18.87 -41.55
CA LEU A 81 12.54 -18.79 -42.21
C LEU A 81 13.27 -20.13 -42.16
N ASP A 82 13.29 -20.81 -41.01
CA ASP A 82 13.87 -22.15 -40.87
C ASP A 82 13.24 -23.15 -41.84
N ALA A 83 11.91 -23.13 -41.96
CA ALA A 83 11.19 -23.99 -42.90
C ALA A 83 11.58 -23.69 -44.37
N ARG A 84 11.69 -22.40 -44.74
CA ARG A 84 12.10 -22.01 -46.10
C ARG A 84 13.55 -22.40 -46.40
N ILE A 85 14.47 -22.23 -45.44
CA ILE A 85 15.86 -22.66 -45.56
C ILE A 85 15.93 -24.17 -45.81
N THR A 86 15.15 -24.95 -45.05
CA THR A 86 15.05 -26.40 -45.23
C THR A 86 14.55 -26.78 -46.63
N ILE A 87 13.54 -26.08 -47.16
CA ILE A 87 13.04 -26.31 -48.52
C ILE A 87 14.13 -26.06 -49.57
N TYR A 88 14.88 -24.97 -49.46
CA TYR A 88 15.97 -24.70 -50.42
C TYR A 88 17.12 -25.67 -50.26
N GLN A 89 17.42 -26.13 -49.06
CA GLN A 89 18.41 -27.18 -48.84
C GLN A 89 18.01 -28.48 -49.54
N ASN A 90 16.78 -28.94 -49.35
CA ASN A 90 16.28 -30.14 -50.03
C ASN A 90 16.32 -30.00 -51.56
N LYS A 91 16.01 -28.81 -52.11
CA LYS A 91 16.12 -28.55 -53.55
C LYS A 91 17.55 -28.64 -54.07
N ILE A 92 18.52 -28.18 -53.28
CA ILE A 92 19.94 -28.31 -53.61
C ILE A 92 20.30 -29.80 -53.66
N ASP A 93 19.97 -30.53 -52.60
CA ASP A 93 20.29 -31.96 -52.47
C ASP A 93 19.66 -32.79 -53.61
N ASP A 94 18.36 -32.57 -53.91
CA ASP A 94 17.64 -33.26 -55.00
C ASP A 94 18.26 -32.98 -56.38
N ASN A 95 18.69 -31.73 -56.63
CA ASN A 95 19.27 -31.35 -57.91
C ASN A 95 20.73 -31.81 -58.05
N GLU A 96 21.48 -31.88 -56.94
CA GLU A 96 22.80 -32.51 -56.90
C GLU A 96 22.70 -34.01 -57.27
N GLU A 97 21.72 -34.72 -56.72
CA GLU A 97 21.47 -36.14 -57.04
C GLU A 97 21.12 -36.35 -58.52
N LYS A 98 20.22 -35.52 -59.08
CA LYS A 98 19.84 -35.58 -60.50
C LYS A 98 21.01 -35.27 -61.42
N MET A 99 21.85 -34.30 -61.08
CA MET A 99 23.03 -33.95 -61.87
C MET A 99 24.04 -35.11 -61.94
N VAL A 100 24.18 -35.89 -60.86
CA VAL A 100 25.00 -37.11 -60.83
C VAL A 100 24.38 -38.22 -61.67
N THR A 101 23.05 -38.37 -61.63
CA THR A 101 22.32 -39.43 -62.34
C THR A 101 22.28 -39.19 -63.86
N ASP A 102 22.04 -37.95 -64.29
CA ASP A 102 21.96 -37.55 -65.70
C ASP A 102 23.32 -37.17 -66.29
N ALA A 103 24.42 -37.73 -65.74
CA ALA A 103 25.79 -37.30 -65.99
C ALA A 103 26.26 -37.37 -67.47
N SER A 104 25.48 -37.93 -68.38
CA SER A 104 25.81 -37.99 -69.82
C SER A 104 25.19 -36.84 -70.63
N ASN A 105 24.27 -36.05 -70.07
CA ASN A 105 23.60 -34.95 -70.77
C ASN A 105 24.10 -33.59 -70.27
N GLU A 106 24.98 -32.97 -71.06
CA GLU A 106 25.63 -31.71 -70.68
C GLU A 106 24.65 -30.54 -70.49
N VAL A 107 23.56 -30.51 -71.26
CA VAL A 107 22.53 -29.47 -71.14
C VAL A 107 21.79 -29.58 -69.81
N LEU A 108 21.45 -30.81 -69.40
CA LEU A 108 20.79 -31.05 -68.11
C LEU A 108 21.71 -30.72 -66.93
N LYS A 109 23.01 -31.03 -67.02
CA LYS A 109 23.99 -30.63 -65.99
C LYS A 109 24.05 -29.11 -65.81
N GLN A 110 24.12 -28.35 -66.91
CA GLN A 110 24.16 -26.89 -66.83
C GLN A 110 22.88 -26.33 -66.22
N HIS A 111 21.72 -26.92 -66.55
CA HIS A 111 20.45 -26.53 -65.96
C HIS A 111 20.41 -26.79 -64.44
N PHE A 112 20.77 -27.99 -63.97
CA PHE A 112 20.80 -28.30 -62.53
C PHE A 112 21.84 -27.46 -61.78
N ALA A 113 23.01 -27.22 -62.37
CA ALA A 113 24.03 -26.34 -61.79
C ALA A 113 23.51 -24.91 -61.58
N TYR A 114 22.75 -24.38 -62.55
CA TYR A 114 22.10 -23.08 -62.42
C TYR A 114 21.05 -23.07 -61.30
N GLU A 115 20.19 -24.09 -61.22
CA GLU A 115 19.17 -24.19 -60.17
C GLU A 115 19.78 -24.32 -58.77
N ILE A 116 20.84 -25.12 -58.62
CA ILE A 116 21.60 -25.25 -57.37
C ILE A 116 22.15 -23.89 -56.96
N SER A 117 22.80 -23.17 -57.87
CA SER A 117 23.36 -21.84 -57.57
C SER A 117 22.27 -20.85 -57.13
N MET A 118 21.12 -20.83 -57.80
CA MET A 118 19.99 -19.98 -57.41
C MET A 118 19.44 -20.35 -56.03
N ALA A 119 19.26 -21.65 -55.75
CA ALA A 119 18.77 -22.14 -54.47
C ALA A 119 19.75 -21.84 -53.32
N GLN A 120 21.06 -21.96 -53.56
CA GLN A 120 22.11 -21.58 -52.61
C GLN A 120 22.05 -20.09 -52.28
N ASN A 121 21.97 -19.22 -53.29
CA ASN A 121 21.84 -17.78 -53.06
C ASN A 121 20.60 -17.44 -52.21
N MET A 122 19.44 -18.04 -52.53
CA MET A 122 18.20 -17.84 -51.77
C MET A 122 18.33 -18.35 -50.33
N ARG A 123 18.92 -19.53 -50.13
CA ARG A 123 19.17 -20.10 -48.80
C ARG A 123 20.07 -19.20 -47.96
N ASP A 124 21.16 -18.71 -48.55
CA ASP A 124 22.15 -17.90 -47.84
C ASP A 124 21.57 -16.53 -47.45
N ASP A 125 20.75 -15.91 -48.30
CA ASP A 125 20.04 -14.68 -47.96
C ASP A 125 18.99 -14.88 -46.86
N LEU A 126 18.28 -16.03 -46.88
CA LEU A 126 17.39 -16.40 -45.79
C LEU A 126 18.14 -16.64 -44.48
N GLN A 127 19.32 -17.26 -44.51
CA GLN A 127 20.17 -17.45 -43.32
C GLN A 127 20.66 -16.12 -42.73
N LYS A 128 21.04 -15.15 -43.56
CA LYS A 128 21.35 -13.79 -43.10
C LYS A 128 20.15 -13.16 -42.42
N THR A 129 18.98 -13.26 -43.03
CA THR A 129 17.73 -12.74 -42.45
C THR A 129 17.37 -13.42 -41.13
N LEU A 130 17.52 -14.75 -41.05
CA LEU A 130 17.29 -15.52 -39.83
C LEU A 130 18.23 -15.07 -38.71
N THR A 131 19.50 -14.83 -39.01
CA THR A 131 20.48 -14.32 -38.04
C THR A 131 20.03 -12.98 -37.45
N GLN A 132 19.57 -12.04 -38.30
CA GLN A 132 19.02 -10.76 -37.85
C GLN A 132 17.76 -10.94 -36.99
N ILE A 133 16.86 -11.85 -37.36
CA ILE A 133 15.66 -12.16 -36.56
C ILE A 133 16.05 -12.75 -35.20
N ASN A 134 17.07 -13.61 -35.14
CA ASN A 134 17.56 -14.19 -33.89
C ASN A 134 18.11 -13.12 -32.93
N GLU A 135 18.84 -12.14 -33.45
CA GLU A 135 19.30 -10.98 -32.68
C GLU A 135 18.12 -10.16 -32.14
N GLN A 136 17.11 -9.90 -32.99
CA GLN A 136 15.89 -9.20 -32.56
C GLN A 136 15.10 -9.98 -31.50
N VAL A 137 15.01 -11.32 -31.62
CA VAL A 137 14.39 -12.19 -30.61
C VAL A 137 15.14 -12.07 -29.28
N ALA A 138 16.47 -12.10 -29.29
CA ALA A 138 17.27 -11.96 -28.09
C ALA A 138 17.05 -10.60 -27.40
N GLN A 139 17.09 -9.51 -28.17
CA GLN A 139 16.80 -8.17 -27.67
C GLN A 139 15.37 -8.06 -27.12
N GLN A 140 14.39 -8.63 -27.82
CA GLN A 140 12.99 -8.57 -27.39
C GLN A 140 12.75 -9.38 -26.11
N LYS A 141 13.42 -10.52 -25.93
CA LYS A 141 13.40 -11.28 -24.67
C LYS A 141 13.97 -10.46 -23.51
N GLN A 142 15.08 -9.75 -23.73
CA GLN A 142 15.64 -8.85 -22.71
C GLN A 142 14.67 -7.73 -22.32
N GLN A 143 13.97 -7.13 -23.29
CA GLN A 143 12.93 -6.11 -23.00
C GLN A 143 11.77 -6.68 -22.19
N VAL A 144 11.26 -7.87 -22.55
CA VAL A 144 10.20 -8.54 -21.77
C VAL A 144 10.67 -8.80 -20.34
N GLN A 145 11.91 -9.24 -20.14
CA GLN A 145 12.47 -9.48 -18.83
C GLN A 145 12.58 -8.20 -18.01
N ALA A 146 13.14 -7.13 -18.59
CA ALA A 146 13.31 -5.85 -17.91
C ALA A 146 11.97 -5.29 -17.39
N VAL A 147 10.93 -5.29 -18.23
CA VAL A 147 9.58 -4.84 -17.82
C VAL A 147 8.97 -5.78 -16.76
N SER A 148 9.24 -7.08 -16.85
CA SER A 148 8.79 -8.04 -15.84
C SER A 148 9.44 -7.81 -14.48
N ASP A 149 10.73 -7.48 -14.46
CA ASP A 149 11.47 -7.19 -13.23
C ASP A 149 10.97 -5.87 -12.60
N GLU A 150 10.73 -4.84 -13.41
CA GLU A 150 10.15 -3.58 -12.96
C GLU A 150 8.74 -3.77 -12.36
N LEU A 151 7.89 -4.57 -13.01
CA LEU A 151 6.58 -4.93 -12.48
C LEU A 151 6.67 -5.70 -11.15
N ALA A 152 7.66 -6.58 -11.00
CA ALA A 152 7.88 -7.31 -9.75
C ALA A 152 8.30 -6.36 -8.62
N GLN A 153 9.21 -5.43 -8.89
CA GLN A 153 9.63 -4.39 -7.93
C GLN A 153 8.46 -3.51 -7.51
N LEU A 154 7.64 -3.05 -8.47
CA LEU A 154 6.44 -2.26 -8.16
C LEU A 154 5.43 -3.02 -7.30
N ARG A 155 5.24 -4.32 -7.55
CA ARG A 155 4.37 -5.16 -6.71
C ARG A 155 4.90 -5.29 -5.29
N GLN A 156 6.21 -5.53 -5.12
CA GLN A 156 6.82 -5.59 -3.79
C GLN A 156 6.73 -4.25 -3.05
N ALA A 157 7.01 -3.14 -3.74
CA ALA A 157 6.85 -1.80 -3.18
C ALA A 157 5.39 -1.51 -2.79
N GLY A 158 4.43 -1.94 -3.61
CA GLY A 158 2.99 -1.85 -3.31
C GLY A 158 2.62 -2.62 -2.03
N LEU A 159 3.06 -3.87 -1.90
CA LEU A 159 2.82 -4.68 -0.71
C LEU A 159 3.46 -4.07 0.56
N ALA A 160 4.69 -3.58 0.46
CA ALA A 160 5.36 -2.92 1.57
C ALA A 160 4.60 -1.65 2.01
N ARG A 161 4.09 -0.87 1.06
CA ARG A 161 3.24 0.31 1.35
C ARG A 161 1.90 -0.08 1.97
N GLU A 162 1.23 -1.12 1.49
CA GLU A 162 -0.01 -1.62 2.10
C GLU A 162 0.21 -2.06 3.55
N GLN A 163 1.33 -2.76 3.82
CA GLN A 163 1.71 -3.11 5.19
C GLN A 163 2.00 -1.88 6.04
N GLN A 164 2.70 -0.87 5.50
CA GLN A 164 2.96 0.37 6.19
C GLN A 164 1.68 1.16 6.48
N GLN A 165 0.74 1.25 5.52
CA GLN A 165 -0.57 1.85 5.72
C GLN A 165 -1.36 1.11 6.82
N ALA A 166 -1.33 -0.22 6.83
CA ALA A 166 -1.99 -1.01 7.86
C ALA A 166 -1.41 -0.72 9.26
N GLN A 167 -0.08 -0.66 9.38
CA GLN A 167 0.60 -0.32 10.64
C GLN A 167 0.24 1.08 11.14
N ILE A 168 0.32 2.09 10.26
CA ILE A 168 -0.05 3.47 10.58
C ILE A 168 -1.53 3.55 10.99
N LYS A 169 -2.41 2.81 10.33
CA LYS A 169 -3.84 2.79 10.68
C LYS A 169 -4.09 2.19 12.07
N VAL A 170 -3.41 1.09 12.41
CA VAL A 170 -3.50 0.52 13.77
C VAL A 170 -2.96 1.50 14.81
N GLU A 171 -1.87 2.20 14.51
CA GLU A 171 -1.36 3.25 15.39
C GLU A 171 -2.38 4.39 15.55
N LEU A 172 -2.96 4.87 14.45
CA LEU A 172 -3.97 5.93 14.47
C LEU A 172 -5.18 5.54 15.34
N GLU A 173 -5.71 4.33 15.17
CA GLU A 173 -6.80 3.79 15.98
C GLU A 173 -6.42 3.80 17.47
N HIS A 174 -5.21 3.34 17.80
CA HIS A 174 -4.72 3.36 19.17
C HIS A 174 -4.58 4.78 19.74
N ARG A 175 -4.10 5.75 18.94
CA ARG A 175 -3.97 7.15 19.35
C ARG A 175 -5.34 7.79 19.59
N ILE A 176 -6.32 7.51 18.74
CA ILE A 176 -7.71 7.97 18.90
C ILE A 176 -8.31 7.39 20.19
N GLU A 177 -8.10 6.09 20.47
CA GLU A 177 -8.57 5.46 21.70
C GLU A 177 -7.94 6.11 22.95
N GLN A 178 -6.63 6.37 22.93
CA GLN A 178 -5.93 7.07 24.02
C GLN A 178 -6.49 8.48 24.24
N GLN A 179 -6.66 9.25 23.16
CA GLN A 179 -7.26 10.58 23.21
C GLN A 179 -8.68 10.54 23.80
N GLN A 180 -9.51 9.61 23.33
CA GLN A 180 -10.88 9.44 23.81
C GLN A 180 -10.93 9.03 25.28
N ALA A 181 -9.99 8.20 25.75
CA ALA A 181 -9.88 7.83 27.16
C ALA A 181 -9.59 9.05 28.04
N LEU A 182 -8.68 9.93 27.61
CA LEU A 182 -8.37 11.19 28.32
C LEU A 182 -9.57 12.14 28.34
N VAL A 183 -10.27 12.31 27.22
CA VAL A 183 -11.50 13.12 27.14
C VAL A 183 -12.60 12.56 28.05
N ASN A 184 -12.78 11.24 28.07
CA ASN A 184 -13.75 10.58 28.94
C ASN A 184 -13.39 10.75 30.43
N LEU A 185 -12.10 10.66 30.78
CA LEU A 185 -11.62 10.91 32.14
C LEU A 185 -11.92 12.35 32.57
N LYS A 186 -11.59 13.33 31.71
CA LYS A 186 -11.91 14.75 31.93
C LYS A 186 -13.42 14.97 32.15
N SER A 187 -14.26 14.33 31.35
CA SER A 187 -15.73 14.39 31.50
C SER A 187 -16.21 13.81 32.84
N ARG A 188 -15.65 12.67 33.28
CA ARG A 188 -15.97 12.05 34.57
C ARG A 188 -15.56 12.94 35.75
N LEU A 189 -14.37 13.54 35.69
CA LEU A 189 -13.90 14.48 36.70
C LEU A 189 -14.78 15.73 36.76
N SER A 190 -15.25 16.24 35.61
CA SER A 190 -16.17 17.38 35.56
C SER A 190 -17.50 17.07 36.24
N LYS A 191 -18.10 15.92 35.95
CA LYS A 191 -19.33 15.46 36.64
C LYS A 191 -19.11 15.33 38.15
N ARG A 192 -17.96 14.80 38.58
CA ARG A 192 -17.61 14.68 39.99
C ARG A 192 -17.42 16.04 40.65
N GLN A 193 -16.80 16.99 39.96
CA GLN A 193 -16.60 18.35 40.43
C GLN A 193 -17.94 19.07 40.65
N THR A 194 -18.87 18.98 39.69
CA THR A 194 -20.21 19.57 39.81
C THR A 194 -20.96 18.99 41.01
N TYR A 195 -20.95 17.67 41.16
CA TYR A 195 -21.57 17.01 42.32
C TYR A 195 -20.99 17.48 43.66
N LEU A 196 -19.67 17.60 43.76
CA LEU A 196 -19.01 18.07 44.97
C LEU A 196 -19.31 19.55 45.27
N LYS A 197 -19.36 20.41 44.24
CA LYS A 197 -19.78 21.81 44.38
C LYS A 197 -21.22 21.91 44.90
N GLU A 198 -22.13 21.09 44.36
CA GLU A 198 -23.52 21.02 44.84
C GLU A 198 -23.60 20.55 46.30
N GLN A 199 -22.81 19.55 46.70
CA GLN A 199 -22.76 19.11 48.09
C GLN A 199 -22.22 20.19 49.02
N LEU A 200 -21.15 20.89 48.62
CA LEU A 200 -20.59 21.99 49.39
C LEU A 200 -21.60 23.11 49.61
N HIS A 201 -22.33 23.50 48.56
CA HIS A 201 -23.40 24.49 48.65
C HIS A 201 -24.51 24.06 49.61
N ARG A 202 -24.90 22.78 49.61
CA ARG A 202 -25.90 22.27 50.55
C ARG A 202 -25.42 22.33 52.00
N LEU A 203 -24.18 21.88 52.26
CA LEU A 203 -23.61 21.94 53.62
C LEU A 203 -23.48 23.38 54.12
N GLN A 204 -23.04 24.31 53.26
CA GLN A 204 -22.97 25.74 53.62
C GLN A 204 -24.35 26.33 53.93
N ASN A 205 -25.38 25.96 53.16
CA ASN A 205 -26.74 26.42 53.41
C ASN A 205 -27.34 25.80 54.69
N ASP A 206 -27.10 24.52 54.95
CA ASP A 206 -27.54 23.85 56.18
C ASP A 206 -26.82 24.40 57.42
N GLU A 207 -25.52 24.73 57.31
CA GLU A 207 -24.76 25.44 58.35
C GLU A 207 -25.33 26.83 58.64
N ILE A 208 -25.69 27.60 57.60
CA ILE A 208 -26.29 28.94 57.75
C ILE A 208 -27.67 28.85 58.43
N VAL A 209 -28.51 27.89 58.04
CA VAL A 209 -29.84 27.69 58.64
C VAL A 209 -29.73 27.26 60.11
N HIS A 210 -28.75 26.40 60.45
CA HIS A 210 -28.50 26.03 61.85
C HIS A 210 -27.99 27.20 62.70
N PHE A 211 -27.09 28.02 62.15
CA PHE A 211 -26.53 29.19 62.84
C PHE A 211 -27.59 30.28 63.08
N ASP A 212 -28.48 30.51 62.11
CA ASP A 212 -29.62 31.44 62.25
C ASP A 212 -30.67 30.93 63.26
N PHE A 213 -30.85 29.62 63.38
CA PHE A 213 -31.73 29.02 64.38
C PHE A 213 -31.16 29.17 65.80
N GLU A 214 -29.87 28.89 65.99
CA GLU A 214 -29.19 29.06 67.28
C GLU A 214 -29.17 30.53 67.73
N LYS A 215 -28.92 31.47 66.80
CA LYS A 215 -28.94 32.91 67.10
C LYS A 215 -30.32 33.41 67.54
N LYS A 216 -31.39 33.00 66.85
CA LYS A 216 -32.77 33.34 67.25
C LYS A 216 -33.18 32.74 68.60
N HIS A 217 -32.65 31.57 68.97
CA HIS A 217 -32.91 30.96 70.27
C HIS A 217 -32.02 31.50 71.40
N HIS A 218 -30.86 32.10 71.08
CA HIS A 218 -30.00 32.75 72.06
C HIS A 218 -30.49 34.17 72.42
N ASP A 219 -31.07 34.89 71.45
CA ASP A 219 -31.67 36.22 71.67
C ASP A 219 -33.04 36.16 72.39
N ASN A 220 -33.70 35.01 72.42
CA ASN A 220 -34.95 34.78 73.18
C ASN A 220 -34.72 34.28 74.62
N LYS A 221 -33.47 34.23 75.09
CA LYS A 221 -33.09 33.77 76.46
C LYS A 221 -32.33 34.83 77.27
N LYS A 222 -32.37 36.10 76.87
CA LYS A 222 -31.95 37.24 77.69
C LYS A 222 -33.17 38.10 78.02
#